data_AF-A0A8T8SPM9-F1
#
_entry.id   AF-A0A8T8SPM9-F1
#
_cell.length_a   1.000
_cell.length_b   1.000
_cell.length_c   1.000
_cell.angle_alpha   90.00
_cell.angle_beta   90.00
_cell.angle_gamma   90.00
#
_symmetry.space_group_name_H-M   'P 1'
#
loop_
_entity.id
_entity.type
_entity.pdbx_description
1 polymer ?
#
loop_
_entity_poly.entity_id
_entity_poly.type
_entity_poly.pdbx_seq_one_letter_code
_entity_poly.pdbx_strand_id
1 'polypeptide(L)'
;MPNHMNRGPHTGMEPGTLASDMDTSQRKSIISNFDYDELIKIQLPPAAGIHNVAVFDLEDVKPVGATSQKFTSRFNSDPTQLRTLVDRFTIANAPAAPPVPAEESKDFELGGGRYTVSGPRGGQFPLELAVLHGKLEDGGADDVLFASVTASVLVLVQADPAVADKQQRERSAEDAALVKQEKETIWSAVRAFTQALTSRGL
;
A
#
# COMPACT_ATOMS: atom_id res chain seq x y z
N MET A 1 -50.11 22.53 21.14
CA MET A 1 -48.77 22.98 21.60
C MET A 1 -47.73 22.38 20.65
N PRO A 2 -47.08 23.18 19.80
CA PRO A 2 -46.02 22.70 18.92
C PRO A 2 -44.65 22.77 19.63
N ASN A 3 -43.98 21.62 19.74
CA ASN A 3 -42.60 21.53 20.23
C ASN A 3 -41.64 21.97 19.11
N HIS A 4 -40.94 23.08 19.33
CA HIS A 4 -39.79 23.49 18.54
C HIS A 4 -38.63 22.52 18.79
N MET A 5 -38.20 21.77 17.76
CA MET A 5 -36.89 21.12 17.76
C MET A 5 -35.94 21.97 16.92
N ASN A 6 -35.15 22.76 17.65
CA ASN A 6 -33.98 23.48 17.17
C ASN A 6 -32.91 22.45 16.74
N ARG A 7 -32.82 22.12 15.45
CA ARG A 7 -31.66 21.41 14.88
C ARG A 7 -30.67 22.46 14.40
N GLY A 8 -29.67 22.72 15.24
CA GLY A 8 -28.50 23.53 14.85
C GLY A 8 -27.74 22.89 13.68
N PRO A 9 -26.86 23.64 13.01
CA PRO A 9 -26.13 23.15 11.85
C PRO A 9 -25.19 22.01 12.28
N HIS A 10 -25.35 20.85 11.65
CA HIS A 10 -24.47 19.71 11.80
C HIS A 10 -23.13 20.01 11.12
N THR A 11 -22.22 20.70 11.80
CA THR A 11 -20.81 20.80 11.38
C THR A 11 -20.05 19.61 11.95
N GLY A 12 -20.21 18.47 11.30
CA GLY A 12 -19.29 17.34 11.43
C GLY A 12 -18.68 17.09 10.07
N MET A 13 -17.61 17.81 9.71
CA MET A 13 -16.78 17.38 8.59
C MET A 13 -16.12 16.08 9.03
N GLU A 14 -16.60 14.97 8.50
CA GLU A 14 -15.89 13.71 8.59
C GLU A 14 -14.61 13.83 7.75
N PRO A 15 -13.44 13.39 8.25
CA PRO A 15 -12.16 13.51 7.54
C PRO A 15 -12.08 12.66 6.25
N GLY A 16 -13.16 11.98 5.84
CA GLY A 16 -13.27 11.22 4.59
C GLY A 16 -14.13 11.86 3.50
N THR A 17 -14.95 12.87 3.79
CA THR A 17 -15.86 13.46 2.80
C THR A 17 -15.13 14.42 1.84
N LEU A 18 -14.07 15.08 2.30
CA LEU A 18 -13.32 16.07 1.51
C LEU A 18 -12.51 15.44 0.37
N ALA A 19 -12.02 14.21 0.55
CA ALA A 19 -11.30 13.52 -0.51
C ALA A 19 -12.26 13.22 -1.68
N SER A 20 -13.48 12.76 -1.40
CA SER A 20 -14.46 12.33 -2.41
C SER A 20 -15.02 13.47 -3.28
N ASP A 21 -14.93 14.71 -2.83
CA ASP A 21 -15.53 15.90 -3.49
C ASP A 21 -14.51 16.71 -4.32
N MET A 22 -13.24 16.29 -4.36
CA MET A 22 -12.25 16.90 -5.26
C MET A 22 -12.42 16.38 -6.69
N ASP A 23 -12.65 17.31 -7.63
CA ASP A 23 -12.64 17.04 -9.06
C ASP A 23 -11.29 16.43 -9.50
N THR A 24 -11.34 15.48 -10.45
CA THR A 24 -10.17 14.77 -11.00
C THR A 24 -9.06 15.73 -11.43
N SER A 25 -9.38 16.93 -11.93
CA SER A 25 -8.38 17.93 -12.31
C SER A 25 -7.63 18.48 -11.10
N GLN A 26 -8.32 18.72 -9.98
CA GLN A 26 -7.71 19.24 -8.75
C GLN A 26 -6.79 18.19 -8.11
N ARG A 27 -7.23 16.92 -8.07
CA ARG A 27 -6.41 15.82 -7.57
C ARG A 27 -5.14 15.63 -8.40
N LYS A 28 -5.27 15.61 -9.73
CA LYS A 28 -4.10 15.53 -10.64
C LYS A 28 -3.13 16.68 -10.42
N SER A 29 -3.63 17.90 -10.20
CA SER A 29 -2.78 19.05 -9.87
C SER A 29 -2.06 18.86 -8.53
N ILE A 30 -2.73 18.35 -7.49
CA ILE A 30 -2.08 18.08 -6.20
C ILE A 30 -1.01 17.01 -6.37
N ILE A 31 -1.34 15.87 -6.99
CA ILE A 31 -0.42 14.76 -7.19
C ILE A 31 0.81 15.22 -7.97
N SER A 32 0.64 15.99 -9.05
CA SER A 32 1.75 16.43 -9.91
C SER A 32 2.68 17.47 -9.26
N ASN A 33 2.26 18.11 -8.17
CA ASN A 33 3.04 19.18 -7.52
C ASN A 33 4.06 18.66 -6.50
N PHE A 34 4.05 17.36 -6.18
CA PHE A 34 5.00 16.78 -5.22
C PHE A 34 6.20 16.15 -5.92
N ASP A 35 7.39 16.42 -5.38
CA ASP A 35 8.58 15.65 -5.69
C ASP A 35 8.60 14.37 -4.84
N TYR A 36 7.96 13.32 -5.36
CA TYR A 36 7.90 12.02 -4.68
C TYR A 36 9.28 11.39 -4.53
N ASP A 37 10.20 11.63 -5.45
CA ASP A 37 11.55 11.06 -5.40
C ASP A 37 12.35 11.66 -4.23
N GLU A 38 12.19 12.97 -3.98
CA GLU A 38 12.75 13.62 -2.80
C GLU A 38 12.07 13.14 -1.51
N LEU A 39 10.73 13.02 -1.50
CA LEU A 39 9.99 12.51 -0.35
C LEU A 39 10.42 11.09 0.05
N ILE A 40 10.60 10.20 -0.94
CA ILE A 40 11.09 8.84 -0.72
C ILE A 40 12.48 8.88 -0.08
N LYS A 41 13.40 9.68 -0.62
CA LYS A 41 14.77 9.78 -0.09
C LYS A 41 14.83 10.27 1.36
N ILE A 42 13.96 11.21 1.72
CA ILE A 42 13.94 11.79 3.07
C ILE A 42 13.28 10.84 4.08
N GLN A 43 12.18 10.20 3.70
CA GLN A 43 11.31 9.47 4.63
C GLN A 43 11.59 7.97 4.69
N LEU A 44 12.21 7.38 3.66
CA LEU A 44 12.57 5.97 3.58
C LEU A 44 14.08 5.81 3.36
N PRO A 45 14.91 6.02 4.41
CA PRO A 45 16.34 5.91 4.27
C PRO A 45 16.78 4.47 3.88
N PRO A 46 17.86 4.31 3.07
CA PRO A 46 18.27 3.02 2.51
C PRO A 46 18.61 1.91 3.51
N ALA A 47 18.80 2.24 4.79
CA ALA A 47 19.26 1.32 5.82
C ALA A 47 18.19 0.31 6.29
N ALA A 48 16.93 0.46 5.88
CA ALA A 48 15.81 -0.32 6.41
C ALA A 48 15.59 -1.69 5.73
N GLY A 49 16.50 -2.19 4.88
CA GLY A 49 16.24 -3.42 4.10
C GLY A 49 15.21 -3.21 2.98
N ILE A 50 14.97 -1.95 2.60
CA ILE A 50 14.13 -1.54 1.48
C ILE A 50 15.02 -1.39 0.25
N HIS A 51 14.70 -2.11 -0.82
CA HIS A 51 15.44 -2.08 -2.08
C HIS A 51 14.86 -1.09 -3.07
N ASN A 52 13.54 -1.09 -3.24
CA ASN A 52 12.88 -0.19 -4.17
C ASN A 52 11.57 0.36 -3.59
N VAL A 53 11.23 1.58 -3.99
CA VAL A 53 9.94 2.20 -3.71
C VAL A 53 9.36 2.68 -5.02
N ALA A 54 8.07 2.50 -5.20
CA ALA A 54 7.28 3.11 -6.26
C ALA A 54 5.99 3.67 -5.68
N VAL A 55 5.59 4.82 -6.18
CA VAL A 55 4.34 5.49 -5.86
C VAL A 55 3.56 5.62 -7.15
N PHE A 56 2.29 5.23 -7.12
CA PHE A 56 1.38 5.27 -8.26
C PHE A 56 0.16 6.12 -7.91
N ASP A 57 -0.37 6.87 -8.87
CA ASP A 57 -1.68 7.51 -8.74
C ASP A 57 -2.75 6.43 -8.58
N LEU A 58 -3.64 6.56 -7.60
CA LEU A 58 -4.70 5.58 -7.34
C LEU A 58 -5.75 5.54 -8.46
N GLU A 59 -5.97 6.65 -9.17
CA GLU A 59 -7.02 6.76 -10.20
C GLU A 59 -6.61 6.14 -11.54
N ASP A 60 -5.41 6.41 -12.02
CA ASP A 60 -4.95 5.92 -13.33
C ASP A 60 -3.78 4.94 -13.25
N VAL A 61 -3.31 4.68 -12.04
CA VAL A 61 -2.33 3.62 -11.74
C VAL A 61 -0.98 3.88 -12.42
N LYS A 62 -0.72 5.14 -12.79
CA LYS A 62 0.56 5.55 -13.37
C LYS A 62 1.57 5.86 -12.28
N PRO A 63 2.86 5.57 -12.53
CA PRO A 63 3.91 5.92 -11.58
C PRO A 63 4.06 7.44 -11.49
N VAL A 64 4.10 7.94 -10.26
CA VAL A 64 4.32 9.36 -9.92
C VAL A 64 5.63 9.60 -9.17
N GLY A 65 6.25 8.54 -8.64
CA GLY A 65 7.59 8.59 -8.03
C GLY A 65 8.19 7.22 -7.85
N ALA A 66 9.52 7.11 -7.88
CA ALA A 66 10.21 5.85 -7.62
C ALA A 66 11.70 6.00 -7.30
N THR A 67 12.24 5.02 -6.58
CA THR A 67 13.70 4.88 -6.43
C THR A 67 14.38 4.39 -7.72
N SER A 68 13.64 3.71 -8.60
CA SER A 68 14.17 3.10 -9.82
C SER A 68 13.11 3.01 -10.92
N GLN A 69 13.43 3.55 -12.10
CA GLN A 69 12.57 3.43 -13.28
C GLN A 69 12.36 1.98 -13.75
N LYS A 70 13.35 1.11 -13.52
CA LYS A 70 13.21 -0.33 -13.84
C LYS A 70 12.15 -0.99 -12.95
N PHE A 71 12.05 -0.54 -11.70
CA PHE A 71 11.08 -1.07 -10.74
C PHE A 71 9.65 -0.68 -11.11
N THR A 72 9.39 0.58 -11.51
CA THR A 72 8.06 0.98 -11.97
C THR A 72 7.68 0.36 -13.31
N SER A 73 8.64 0.26 -14.24
CA SER A 73 8.40 -0.30 -15.57
C SER A 73 7.87 -1.72 -15.54
N ARG A 74 8.25 -2.52 -14.52
CA ARG A 74 7.76 -3.90 -14.39
C ARG A 74 6.26 -3.98 -14.17
N PHE A 75 5.64 -2.95 -13.58
CA PHE A 75 4.21 -2.90 -13.31
C PHE A 75 3.41 -2.15 -14.38
N ASN A 76 4.09 -1.51 -15.34
CA ASN A 76 3.46 -0.75 -16.42
C ASN A 76 3.09 -1.61 -17.64
N SER A 77 3.51 -2.87 -17.69
CA SER A 77 3.20 -3.79 -18.78
C SER A 77 1.69 -4.09 -18.85
N ASP A 78 1.04 -4.21 -17.71
CA ASP A 78 -0.40 -4.40 -17.60
C ASP A 78 -0.97 -3.61 -16.39
N PRO A 79 -1.51 -2.40 -16.61
CA PRO A 79 -2.10 -1.58 -15.55
C PRO A 79 -3.29 -2.25 -14.83
N THR A 80 -3.94 -3.25 -15.45
CA THR A 80 -5.08 -3.96 -14.84
C THR A 80 -4.66 -4.79 -13.62
N GLN A 81 -3.39 -5.22 -13.57
CA GLN A 81 -2.84 -5.96 -12.44
C GLN A 81 -2.70 -5.08 -11.19
N LEU A 82 -2.17 -3.87 -11.34
CA LEU A 82 -2.12 -2.89 -10.26
C LEU A 82 -3.52 -2.43 -9.86
N ARG A 83 -4.44 -2.28 -10.83
CA ARG A 83 -5.85 -1.97 -10.54
C ARG A 83 -6.50 -3.03 -9.66
N THR A 84 -6.25 -4.30 -9.96
CA THR A 84 -6.72 -5.43 -9.14
C THR A 84 -6.20 -5.35 -7.71
N LEU A 85 -4.96 -4.92 -7.51
CA LEU A 85 -4.40 -4.70 -6.18
C LEU A 85 -5.12 -3.54 -5.45
N VAL A 86 -5.37 -2.42 -6.13
CA VAL A 86 -6.13 -1.29 -5.58
C VAL A 86 -7.54 -1.72 -5.18
N ASP A 87 -8.25 -2.43 -6.05
CA ASP A 87 -9.60 -2.92 -5.78
C ASP A 87 -9.64 -3.84 -4.55
N ARG A 88 -8.60 -4.68 -4.37
CA ARG A 88 -8.46 -5.50 -3.15
C ARG A 88 -8.33 -4.65 -1.88
N PHE A 89 -7.58 -3.55 -1.90
CA PHE A 89 -7.51 -2.60 -0.78
C PHE A 89 -8.87 -1.91 -0.57
N THR A 90 -9.55 -1.48 -1.62
CA THR A 90 -10.85 -0.82 -1.52
C THR A 90 -11.91 -1.74 -0.91
N ILE A 91 -11.99 -3.00 -1.38
CA ILE A 91 -12.92 -4.01 -0.84
C ILE A 91 -12.56 -4.32 0.62
N ALA A 92 -11.28 -4.51 0.92
CA ALA A 92 -10.82 -4.78 2.28
C ALA A 92 -11.00 -3.59 3.25
N ASN A 93 -11.24 -2.38 2.75
CA ASN A 93 -11.48 -1.19 3.56
C ASN A 93 -12.95 -0.74 3.59
N ALA A 94 -13.84 -1.45 2.89
CA ALA A 94 -15.25 -1.08 2.83
C ALA A 94 -15.96 -1.38 4.17
N PRO A 95 -16.74 -0.44 4.74
CA PRO A 95 -17.37 -0.57 6.06
C PRO A 95 -18.42 -1.69 6.17
N ALA A 96 -18.86 -2.24 5.04
CA ALA A 96 -19.83 -3.34 4.96
C ALA A 96 -19.31 -4.52 4.12
N ALA A 97 -17.99 -4.68 4.01
CA ALA A 97 -17.40 -5.77 3.25
C ALA A 97 -17.93 -7.12 3.80
N PRO A 98 -18.65 -7.93 2.99
CA PRO A 98 -18.96 -9.29 3.40
C PRO A 98 -17.64 -10.03 3.65
N PRO A 99 -17.60 -11.02 4.57
CA PRO A 99 -16.39 -11.80 4.79
C PRO A 99 -15.94 -12.38 3.45
N VAL A 100 -14.80 -11.91 2.95
CA VAL A 100 -14.26 -12.34 1.66
C VAL A 100 -14.12 -13.86 1.72
N PRO A 101 -14.75 -14.62 0.81
CA PRO A 101 -14.62 -16.06 0.78
C PRO A 101 -13.13 -16.40 0.73
N ALA A 102 -12.67 -17.27 1.64
CA ALA A 102 -11.27 -17.66 1.76
C ALA A 102 -10.69 -18.36 0.51
N GLU A 103 -11.51 -18.57 -0.54
CA GLU A 103 -11.23 -19.39 -1.72
C GLU A 103 -11.14 -18.60 -3.03
N GLU A 104 -11.46 -17.30 -3.08
CA GLU A 104 -11.22 -16.51 -4.30
C GLU A 104 -9.76 -16.02 -4.34
N SER A 105 -8.91 -16.93 -4.83
CA SER A 105 -7.58 -16.68 -5.38
C SER A 105 -6.71 -15.78 -4.52
N LYS A 106 -6.07 -16.40 -3.51
CA LYS A 106 -4.95 -15.82 -2.74
C LYS A 106 -3.84 -15.31 -3.65
N ASP A 107 -3.73 -15.89 -4.83
CA ASP A 107 -2.71 -15.59 -5.82
C ASP A 107 -3.28 -14.66 -6.90
N PHE A 108 -2.49 -13.68 -7.33
CA PHE A 108 -2.79 -12.79 -8.44
C PHE A 108 -1.51 -12.43 -9.19
N GLU A 109 -1.65 -12.01 -10.43
CA GLU A 109 -0.52 -11.54 -11.22
C GLU A 109 -0.25 -10.08 -10.95
N LEU A 110 1.03 -9.74 -10.78
CA LEU A 110 1.47 -8.37 -10.60
C LEU A 110 2.90 -8.22 -11.12
N GLY A 111 3.09 -7.37 -12.13
CA GLY A 111 4.40 -6.98 -12.61
C GLY A 111 5.30 -8.12 -13.07
N GLY A 112 4.73 -9.11 -13.77
CA GLY A 112 5.46 -10.30 -14.27
C GLY A 112 5.75 -11.36 -13.21
N GLY A 113 5.03 -11.34 -12.08
CA GLY A 113 5.12 -12.36 -11.05
C GLY A 113 3.75 -12.73 -10.49
N ARG A 114 3.70 -13.89 -9.83
CA ARG A 114 2.51 -14.37 -9.12
C ARG A 114 2.67 -14.06 -7.64
N TYR A 115 1.80 -13.21 -7.11
CA TYR A 115 1.84 -12.70 -5.73
C TYR A 115 0.70 -13.23 -4.90
N THR A 116 0.98 -13.42 -3.62
CA THR A 116 -0.01 -13.80 -2.60
C THR A 116 -0.08 -12.72 -1.53
N VAL A 117 -1.31 -12.32 -1.18
CA VAL A 117 -1.50 -11.36 -0.08
C VAL A 117 -1.38 -12.09 1.25
N SER A 118 -0.33 -11.82 2.02
CA SER A 118 -0.33 -12.12 3.44
C SER A 118 -0.97 -10.92 4.16
N GLY A 119 -2.25 -11.07 4.47
CA GLY A 119 -3.00 -10.08 5.24
C GLY A 119 -2.45 -9.90 6.67
N PRO A 120 -2.82 -8.82 7.35
CA PRO A 120 -2.38 -8.56 8.72
C PRO A 120 -2.82 -9.71 9.63
N ARG A 121 -1.96 -10.06 10.58
CA ARG A 121 -2.33 -10.93 11.69
C ARG A 121 -3.52 -10.31 12.43
N GLY A 122 -4.72 -10.85 12.24
CA GLY A 122 -5.85 -10.67 13.17
C GLY A 122 -6.78 -9.46 12.94
N GLY A 123 -7.43 -9.36 11.78
CA GLY A 123 -8.69 -8.61 11.66
C GLY A 123 -8.64 -7.10 11.93
N GLN A 124 -7.48 -6.46 11.77
CA GLN A 124 -7.38 -5.00 11.86
C GLN A 124 -7.93 -4.36 10.58
N PHE A 125 -9.09 -3.73 10.72
CA PHE A 125 -9.62 -2.75 9.79
C PHE A 125 -9.30 -1.33 10.28
N PRO A 126 -9.03 -0.37 9.38
CA PRO A 126 -8.80 -0.56 7.94
C PRO A 126 -7.46 -1.26 7.64
N LEU A 127 -7.41 -1.97 6.51
CA LEU A 127 -6.21 -2.53 5.87
C LEU A 127 -5.33 -1.37 5.37
N GLU A 128 -4.53 -0.79 6.26
CA GLU A 128 -3.58 0.28 5.92
C GLU A 128 -2.36 -0.25 5.17
N LEU A 129 -1.94 -1.50 5.42
CA LEU A 129 -0.73 -2.09 4.86
C LEU A 129 -0.92 -3.60 4.65
N ALA A 130 -0.52 -4.09 3.48
CA ALA A 130 -0.47 -5.51 3.16
C ALA A 130 0.94 -5.93 2.76
N VAL A 131 1.30 -7.18 3.07
CA VAL A 131 2.54 -7.77 2.55
C VAL A 131 2.15 -8.73 1.43
N LEU A 132 2.86 -8.63 0.31
CA LEU A 132 2.68 -9.44 -0.87
C LEU A 132 3.92 -10.32 -1.03
N HIS A 133 3.72 -11.62 -1.11
CA HIS A 133 4.79 -12.58 -1.37
C HIS A 133 4.66 -13.09 -2.79
N GLY A 134 5.63 -12.77 -3.62
CA GLY A 134 5.65 -13.10 -5.04
C GLY A 134 6.74 -14.10 -5.42
N LYS A 135 6.51 -14.77 -6.54
CA LYS A 135 7.54 -15.43 -7.33
C LYS A 135 7.49 -14.86 -8.75
N LEU A 136 8.63 -14.39 -9.24
CA LEU A 136 8.76 -13.86 -10.60
C LEU A 136 8.78 -15.03 -11.60
N GLU A 137 8.09 -14.89 -12.74
CA GLU A 137 7.84 -15.99 -13.69
C GLU A 137 9.10 -16.58 -14.34
N ASP A 138 10.21 -15.84 -14.42
CA ASP A 138 11.49 -16.27 -15.00
C ASP A 138 12.26 -17.32 -14.14
N GLY A 139 11.56 -18.08 -13.29
CA GLY A 139 12.18 -18.96 -12.29
C GLY A 139 12.98 -18.19 -11.23
N GLY A 140 12.74 -16.88 -11.14
CA GLY A 140 13.52 -15.91 -10.38
C GLY A 140 13.12 -15.82 -8.91
N ALA A 141 14.05 -15.27 -8.13
CA ALA A 141 14.03 -15.12 -6.69
C ALA A 141 12.65 -14.76 -6.08
N ASP A 142 12.43 -15.20 -4.84
CA ASP A 142 11.29 -14.74 -4.02
C ASP A 142 11.27 -13.19 -4.04
N ASP A 143 10.09 -12.59 -4.18
CA ASP A 143 9.92 -11.14 -4.12
C ASP A 143 8.96 -10.79 -2.98
N VAL A 144 9.29 -9.75 -2.20
CA VAL A 144 8.48 -9.31 -1.08
C VAL A 144 8.14 -7.84 -1.26
N LEU A 145 6.85 -7.54 -1.37
CA LEU A 145 6.36 -6.19 -1.48
C LEU A 145 5.52 -5.84 -0.26
N PHE A 146 5.70 -4.63 0.26
CA PHE A 146 4.79 -3.99 1.17
C PHE A 146 3.96 -3.02 0.34
N ALA A 147 2.64 -3.18 0.37
CA ALA A 147 1.69 -2.35 -0.36
C ALA A 147 0.83 -1.56 0.62
N SER A 148 0.73 -0.26 0.43
CA SER A 148 -0.10 0.64 1.23
C SER A 148 -0.85 1.60 0.32
N VAL A 149 -2.03 2.05 0.75
CA VAL A 149 -2.83 3.01 0.00
C VAL A 149 -3.11 4.24 0.85
N THR A 150 -3.11 5.40 0.21
CA THR A 150 -3.64 6.66 0.76
C THR A 150 -4.96 7.01 0.04
N ALA A 151 -5.43 8.25 0.19
CA ALA A 151 -6.62 8.71 -0.54
C ALA A 151 -6.38 8.85 -2.05
N SER A 152 -5.14 9.08 -2.47
CA SER A 152 -4.79 9.47 -3.84
C SER A 152 -3.64 8.66 -4.44
N VAL A 153 -2.85 7.93 -3.65
CA VAL A 153 -1.73 7.14 -4.16
C VAL A 153 -1.66 5.71 -3.59
N LEU A 154 -1.14 4.79 -4.40
CA LEU A 154 -0.68 3.47 -4.02
C LEU A 154 0.84 3.50 -3.84
N VAL A 155 1.32 3.00 -2.71
CA VAL A 155 2.74 2.87 -2.40
C VAL A 155 3.13 1.39 -2.43
N LEU A 156 4.14 1.05 -3.22
CA LEU A 156 4.76 -0.27 -3.26
C LEU A 156 6.22 -0.15 -2.80
N VAL A 157 6.59 -0.96 -1.80
CA VAL A 157 7.94 -1.02 -1.26
C VAL A 157 8.47 -2.44 -1.38
N GLN A 158 9.53 -2.63 -2.15
CA GLN A 158 10.24 -3.89 -2.27
C GLN A 158 11.25 -4.04 -1.13
N ALA A 159 11.11 -5.12 -0.36
CA ALA A 159 12.01 -5.48 0.72
C ALA A 159 12.93 -6.65 0.31
N ASP A 160 13.97 -6.90 1.11
CA ASP A 160 14.80 -8.09 0.96
C ASP A 160 13.94 -9.37 1.07
N PRO A 161 14.06 -10.31 0.12
CA PRO A 161 13.35 -11.59 0.16
C PRO A 161 13.58 -12.40 1.45
N ALA A 162 14.72 -12.19 2.13
CA ALA A 162 15.01 -12.80 3.43
C ALA A 162 13.99 -12.44 4.53
N VAL A 163 13.26 -11.33 4.35
CA VAL A 163 12.20 -10.86 5.25
C VAL A 163 10.86 -11.61 5.03
N ALA A 164 10.80 -12.51 4.04
CA ALA A 164 9.61 -13.33 3.78
C ALA A 164 9.32 -14.32 4.93
N ASP A 165 8.03 -14.40 5.33
CA ASP A 165 7.55 -15.30 6.40
C ASP A 165 7.90 -16.78 6.18
N LYS A 166 8.09 -17.20 4.91
CA LYS A 166 8.45 -18.58 4.59
C LYS A 166 9.90 -18.90 4.93
N GLN A 167 10.83 -17.98 4.63
CA GLN A 167 12.24 -18.15 4.97
C GLN A 167 12.49 -17.97 6.48
N GLN A 168 11.65 -17.20 7.18
CA GLN A 168 11.72 -17.04 8.63
C GLN A 168 11.48 -18.37 9.41
N ARG A 169 10.71 -19.31 8.84
CA ARG A 169 10.39 -20.60 9.50
C ARG A 169 11.52 -21.63 9.44
N GLU A 170 12.47 -21.46 8.53
CA GLU A 170 13.54 -22.42 8.26
C GLU A 170 14.88 -22.05 8.92
N ARG A 171 14.93 -20.92 9.66
CA ARG A 171 16.16 -20.41 10.30
C ARG A 171 16.21 -20.68 11.81
N SER A 172 17.42 -20.63 12.35
CA SER A 172 17.69 -20.72 13.79
C SER A 172 16.92 -19.65 14.58
N ALA A 173 16.60 -19.92 15.86
CA ALA A 173 15.75 -19.04 16.67
C ALA A 173 16.28 -17.59 16.81
N GLU A 174 17.60 -17.40 16.80
CA GLU A 174 18.25 -16.09 16.84
C GLU A 174 18.09 -15.33 15.51
N ASP A 175 18.27 -16.01 14.38
CA ASP A 175 18.05 -15.45 13.04
C ASP A 175 16.57 -15.09 12.82
N ALA A 176 15.64 -15.90 13.33
CA ALA A 176 14.21 -15.64 13.24
C ALA A 176 13.78 -14.38 14.02
N ALA A 177 14.48 -14.06 15.12
CA ALA A 177 14.25 -12.85 15.91
C ALA A 177 14.75 -11.59 15.20
N LEU A 178 15.95 -11.65 14.59
CA LEU A 178 16.51 -10.56 13.77
C LEU A 178 15.62 -10.25 12.56
N VAL A 179 15.21 -11.28 11.80
CA VAL A 179 14.33 -11.11 10.63
C VAL A 179 12.95 -10.56 11.04
N LYS A 180 12.44 -10.95 12.21
CA LYS A 180 11.21 -10.37 12.75
C LYS A 180 11.37 -8.87 13.02
N GLN A 181 12.48 -8.48 13.65
CA GLN A 181 12.80 -7.08 13.92
C GLN A 181 12.94 -6.27 12.63
N GLU A 182 13.60 -6.83 11.60
CA GLU A 182 13.72 -6.20 10.28
C GLU A 182 12.34 -6.02 9.62
N LYS A 183 11.49 -7.06 9.63
CA LYS A 183 10.12 -6.99 9.13
C LYS A 183 9.30 -5.90 9.83
N GLU A 184 9.37 -5.83 11.17
CA GLU A 184 8.68 -4.81 11.96
C GLU A 184 9.23 -3.41 11.68
N THR A 185 10.54 -3.28 11.45
CA THR A 185 11.18 -2.02 11.08
C THR A 185 10.71 -1.53 9.71
N ILE A 186 10.68 -2.42 8.71
CA ILE A 186 10.14 -2.10 7.37
C ILE A 186 8.67 -1.73 7.48
N TRP A 187 7.87 -2.54 8.17
CA TRP A 187 6.45 -2.26 8.39
C TRP A 187 6.23 -0.87 8.99
N SER A 188 6.99 -0.53 10.03
CA SER A 188 6.91 0.80 10.67
C SER A 188 7.34 1.92 9.73
N ALA A 189 8.38 1.71 8.92
CA ALA A 189 8.88 2.69 7.97
C ALA A 189 7.84 2.97 6.86
N VAL A 190 7.27 1.92 6.27
CA VAL A 190 6.22 2.07 5.23
C VAL A 190 4.98 2.74 5.81
N ARG A 191 4.59 2.40 7.04
CA ARG A 191 3.47 3.05 7.72
C ARG A 191 3.73 4.54 7.96
N ALA A 192 4.91 4.88 8.49
CA ALA A 192 5.29 6.27 8.73
C ALA A 192 5.34 7.08 7.43
N PHE A 193 5.89 6.50 6.36
CA PHE A 193 5.90 7.15 5.05
C PHE A 193 4.50 7.38 4.50
N THR A 194 3.63 6.37 4.56
CA THR A 194 2.23 6.48 4.13
C THR A 194 1.50 7.56 4.93
N GLN A 195 1.68 7.60 6.25
CA GLN A 195 1.10 8.63 7.11
C GLN A 195 1.66 10.03 6.78
N ALA A 196 2.94 10.13 6.39
CA ALA A 196 3.55 11.36 5.92
C ALA A 196 2.94 11.84 4.58
N LEU A 197 2.56 10.93 3.68
CA LEU A 197 1.82 11.26 2.46
C LEU A 197 0.39 11.71 2.78
N THR A 198 -0.33 10.96 3.62
CA THR A 198 -1.70 11.31 4.06
C THR A 198 -1.77 12.66 4.76
N SER A 199 -0.82 12.98 5.62
CA SER A 199 -0.77 14.30 6.29
C SER A 199 -0.48 15.47 5.34
N ARG A 200 0.01 15.20 4.13
CA ARG A 200 0.19 16.17 3.05
C ARG A 200 -1.03 16.26 2.11
N GLY A 201 -2.10 15.52 2.40
CA GLY A 201 -3.32 15.48 1.59
C GLY A 201 -3.23 14.54 0.38
N LEU A 202 -2.25 13.63 0.36
CA LEU A 202 -2.09 12.59 -0.65
C LEU A 202 -2.75 11.30 -0.22
#